data_AF-A0A6A7L286-F1
#
_entry.id   AF-A0A6A7L286-F1
#
_cell.length_a   1.000
_cell.length_b   1.000
_cell.length_c   1.000
_cell.angle_alpha   90.00
_cell.angle_beta   90.00
_cell.angle_gamma   90.00
#
_symmetry.space_group_name_H-M   'P 1'
#
loop_
_entity.id
_entity.type
_entity.pdbx_description
1 polymer ?
#
loop_
_entity_poly.entity_id
_entity_poly.type
_entity_poly.pdbx_seq_one_letter_code
_entity_poly.pdbx_strand_id
1 'polypeptide(L)'
;MSTNVNVFECPDKASLVTLLYAEGSETDERRRLEGHLLVCEACAAELNGLRSVRGALAHWTAPNVPLGFRVVREFAAKPARRWRGAAPLAAAAVLVLAAAAALANLEVRVDADGLTVKTGWSDSREDTAQSASARASEEGGTAPWRADLATFKEELRRELAAGPVSATSRSAPSASARSTVNDEQAAADRASADLLRRVRVLIDRSETRQQEQLAAQISDLATQFQIQRREDLVYITQSLGRLESRQGVDQRMLNNFVRVVSAHQSVP
;
A
#
# COMPACT_ATOMS: atom_id res chain seq x y z
N MET A 1 17.52 6.15 -38.82
CA MET A 1 18.04 5.67 -37.52
C MET A 1 16.97 4.78 -36.92
N SER A 2 17.05 3.48 -37.18
CA SER A 2 16.09 2.48 -36.69
C SER A 2 16.65 1.93 -35.40
N THR A 3 16.03 2.25 -34.27
CA THR A 3 16.33 1.62 -32.99
C THR A 3 15.87 0.17 -33.04
N ASN A 4 16.84 -0.73 -32.93
CA ASN A 4 16.65 -2.16 -32.75
C ASN A 4 15.90 -2.34 -31.41
N VAL A 5 14.59 -2.59 -31.47
CA VAL A 5 13.82 -2.97 -30.29
C VAL A 5 14.23 -4.39 -29.96
N ASN A 6 15.01 -4.57 -28.89
CA ASN A 6 15.36 -5.89 -28.37
C ASN A 6 14.08 -6.66 -28.05
N VAL A 7 13.73 -7.61 -28.91
CA VAL A 7 12.61 -8.56 -28.73
C VAL A 7 12.77 -9.40 -27.45
N PHE A 8 13.94 -9.37 -26.82
CA PHE A 8 14.30 -10.15 -25.64
C PHE A 8 14.13 -9.41 -24.30
N GLU A 9 13.88 -8.11 -24.30
CA GLU A 9 13.65 -7.37 -23.05
C GLU A 9 12.15 -7.36 -22.73
N CYS A 10 11.79 -7.81 -21.53
CA CYS A 10 10.40 -7.81 -21.10
C CYS A 10 9.91 -6.36 -20.96
N PRO A 11 8.70 -6.03 -21.41
CA PRO A 11 8.13 -4.71 -21.24
C PRO A 11 7.95 -4.39 -19.75
N ASP A 12 7.92 -3.09 -19.43
CA ASP A 12 7.64 -2.66 -18.07
C ASP A 12 6.24 -3.13 -17.62
N LYS A 13 6.13 -3.52 -16.34
CA LYS A 13 4.90 -4.09 -15.78
C LYS A 13 3.74 -3.09 -15.79
N ALA A 14 4.01 -1.78 -15.72
CA ALA A 14 2.95 -0.78 -15.84
C ALA A 14 2.26 -0.87 -17.20
N SER A 15 3.00 -1.17 -18.28
CA SER A 15 2.46 -1.32 -19.64
C SER A 15 1.46 -2.48 -19.76
N LEU A 16 1.66 -3.56 -19.00
CA LEU A 16 0.70 -4.68 -18.92
C LEU A 16 -0.60 -4.26 -18.23
N VAL A 17 -0.53 -3.40 -17.21
CA VAL A 17 -1.70 -2.85 -16.51
C VAL A 17 -2.46 -1.88 -17.41
N THR A 18 -1.74 -1.00 -18.11
CA THR A 18 -2.27 -0.09 -19.14
C THR A 18 -3.03 -0.87 -20.21
N LEU A 19 -2.45 -1.97 -20.73
CA LEU A 19 -3.10 -2.88 -21.67
C LEU A 19 -4.37 -3.53 -21.08
N LEU A 20 -4.35 -3.93 -19.81
CA LEU A 20 -5.46 -4.57 -19.10
C LEU A 20 -6.67 -3.65 -18.93
N TYR A 21 -6.44 -2.36 -18.68
CA TYR A 21 -7.51 -1.37 -18.50
C TYR A 21 -7.89 -0.64 -19.79
N ALA A 22 -7.19 -0.92 -20.91
CA ALA A 22 -7.34 -0.22 -22.18
C ALA A 22 -7.18 1.31 -22.04
N GLU A 23 -6.39 1.72 -21.05
CA GLU A 23 -6.06 3.12 -20.82
C GLU A 23 -4.84 3.46 -21.70
N GLY A 24 -4.88 4.55 -22.45
CA GLY A 24 -3.67 5.21 -22.96
C GLY A 24 -2.67 4.45 -23.86
N SER A 25 -3.08 3.55 -24.77
CA SER A 25 -2.14 2.99 -25.74
C SER A 25 -2.37 3.54 -27.16
N GLU A 26 -1.35 4.17 -27.74
CA GLU A 26 -1.25 4.30 -29.19
C GLU A 26 -1.35 2.89 -29.82
N THR A 27 -2.11 2.74 -30.90
CA THR A 27 -2.43 1.41 -31.47
C THR A 27 -1.19 0.58 -31.86
N ASP A 28 -0.05 1.23 -32.07
CA ASP A 28 1.24 0.59 -32.37
C ASP A 28 1.89 -0.04 -31.12
N GLU A 29 1.89 0.65 -29.99
CA GLU A 29 2.43 0.12 -28.72
C GLU A 29 1.63 -1.08 -28.26
N ARG A 30 0.30 -0.99 -28.37
CA ARG A 30 -0.60 -2.11 -28.08
C ARG A 30 -0.26 -3.34 -28.91
N ARG A 31 -0.08 -3.17 -30.24
CA ARG A 31 0.28 -4.28 -31.15
C ARG A 31 1.64 -4.89 -30.81
N ARG A 32 2.62 -4.07 -30.41
CA ARG A 32 3.94 -4.56 -29.97
C ARG A 32 3.84 -5.39 -28.69
N LEU A 33 3.08 -4.93 -27.70
CA LEU A 33 2.84 -5.67 -26.46
C LEU A 33 2.08 -6.98 -26.73
N GLU A 34 1.03 -6.94 -27.54
CA GLU A 34 0.29 -8.14 -27.95
C GLU A 34 1.19 -9.14 -28.69
N GLY A 35 2.07 -8.66 -29.57
CA GLY A 35 3.08 -9.49 -30.22
C GLY A 35 4.09 -10.10 -29.24
N HIS A 36 4.54 -9.34 -28.24
CA HIS A 36 5.45 -9.85 -27.20
C HIS A 36 4.80 -10.95 -26.35
N LEU A 37 3.52 -10.80 -26.01
CA LEU A 37 2.77 -11.79 -25.22
C LEU A 37 2.60 -13.15 -25.93
N LEU A 38 2.73 -13.20 -27.26
CA LEU A 38 2.73 -14.45 -28.01
C LEU A 38 4.05 -15.21 -27.90
N VAL A 39 5.13 -14.53 -27.51
CA VAL A 39 6.50 -15.09 -27.47
C VAL A 39 6.98 -15.29 -26.03
N CYS A 40 6.64 -14.38 -25.12
CA CYS A 40 7.07 -14.42 -23.73
C CYS A 40 6.02 -15.04 -22.81
N GLU A 41 6.22 -16.30 -22.42
CA GLU A 41 5.33 -17.03 -21.51
C GLU A 41 5.24 -16.34 -20.13
N ALA A 42 6.33 -15.77 -19.62
CA ALA A 42 6.33 -15.10 -18.32
C ALA A 42 5.37 -13.90 -18.30
N CYS A 43 5.44 -13.01 -19.30
CA CYS A 43 4.53 -11.87 -19.40
C CYS A 43 3.08 -12.30 -19.67
N ALA A 44 2.88 -13.37 -20.45
CA ALA A 44 1.55 -13.94 -20.66
C ALA A 44 0.95 -14.50 -19.35
N ALA A 45 1.75 -15.21 -18.56
CA ALA A 45 1.35 -15.72 -17.26
C ALA A 45 1.01 -14.59 -16.28
N GLU A 46 1.82 -13.53 -16.23
CA GLU A 46 1.53 -12.34 -15.41
C GLU A 46 0.20 -11.69 -15.81
N LEU A 47 -0.02 -11.43 -17.10
CA LEU A 47 -1.26 -10.82 -17.58
C LEU A 47 -2.49 -11.70 -17.28
N ASN A 48 -2.36 -13.02 -17.42
CA ASN A 48 -3.43 -13.96 -17.07
C ASN A 48 -3.70 -13.99 -15.57
N GLY A 49 -2.66 -13.88 -14.73
CA GLY A 49 -2.79 -13.71 -13.29
C GLY A 49 -3.60 -12.47 -12.93
N LEU A 50 -3.28 -11.32 -13.54
CA LEU A 50 -4.02 -10.07 -13.34
C LEU A 50 -5.48 -10.18 -13.81
N ARG A 51 -5.74 -10.81 -14.96
CA ARG A 51 -7.10 -11.07 -15.47
C ARG A 51 -7.90 -11.97 -14.51
N SER A 52 -7.26 -12.99 -13.94
CA SER A 52 -7.87 -13.89 -12.96
C SER A 52 -8.30 -13.14 -11.70
N VAL A 53 -7.41 -12.30 -11.14
CA VAL A 53 -7.73 -11.44 -9.97
C VAL A 53 -8.89 -10.50 -10.29
N ARG A 54 -8.88 -9.85 -11.46
CA ARG A 54 -9.99 -8.99 -11.89
C ARG A 54 -11.30 -9.77 -12.02
N GLY A 55 -11.24 -10.99 -12.55
CA GLY A 55 -12.38 -11.90 -12.60
C GLY A 55 -12.90 -12.22 -11.20
N ALA A 56 -12.03 -12.59 -10.27
CA ALA A 56 -12.42 -12.87 -8.88
C ALA A 56 -13.06 -11.65 -8.19
N LEU A 57 -12.49 -10.46 -8.38
CA LEU A 57 -13.04 -9.21 -7.83
C LEU A 57 -14.37 -8.81 -8.49
N ALA A 58 -14.57 -9.09 -9.77
CA ALA A 58 -15.84 -8.80 -10.45
C ALA A 58 -16.99 -9.67 -9.93
N HIS A 59 -16.70 -10.89 -9.49
CA HIS A 59 -17.67 -11.80 -8.88
C HIS A 59 -17.77 -11.61 -7.36
N TRP A 60 -16.90 -10.81 -6.76
CA TRP A 60 -16.93 -10.55 -5.33
C TRP A 60 -18.14 -9.68 -5.00
N THR A 61 -19.13 -10.28 -4.38
CA THR A 61 -20.26 -9.58 -3.79
C THR A 61 -19.87 -9.12 -2.40
N ALA A 62 -19.87 -7.80 -2.18
CA ALA A 62 -19.64 -7.25 -0.86
C ALA A 62 -20.66 -7.84 0.15
N PRO A 63 -20.21 -8.38 1.30
CA PRO A 63 -21.11 -8.86 2.33
C PRO A 63 -22.06 -7.74 2.75
N ASN A 64 -23.36 -8.04 2.82
CA ASN A 64 -24.35 -7.08 3.31
C ASN A 64 -24.24 -6.98 4.84
N VAL A 65 -23.27 -6.19 5.29
CA VAL A 65 -23.13 -5.82 6.70
C VAL A 65 -23.99 -4.57 6.93
N PRO A 66 -24.89 -4.56 7.94
CA PRO A 66 -25.65 -3.37 8.27
C PRO A 66 -24.68 -2.30 8.79
N LEU A 67 -24.31 -1.36 7.94
CA LEU A 67 -23.29 -0.35 8.22
C LEU A 67 -23.72 0.70 9.27
N GLY A 68 -24.97 0.66 9.73
CA GLY A 68 -25.53 1.65 10.67
C GLY A 68 -25.72 3.04 10.05
N PHE A 69 -25.37 3.23 8.78
CA PHE A 69 -25.60 4.44 8.01
C PHE A 69 -26.26 4.13 6.67
N ARG A 70 -27.06 5.06 6.18
CA ARG A 70 -27.69 4.99 4.86
C ARG A 70 -26.82 5.75 3.87
N VAL A 71 -26.28 5.08 2.86
CA VAL A 71 -25.63 5.75 1.73
C VAL A 71 -26.72 6.39 0.87
N VAL A 72 -26.94 7.69 1.06
CA VAL A 72 -27.83 8.47 0.20
C VAL A 72 -27.01 8.90 -1.02
N ARG A 73 -27.32 8.32 -2.20
CA ARG A 73 -26.85 8.91 -3.46
C ARG A 73 -27.73 10.11 -3.77
N GLU A 74 -27.36 11.26 -3.25
CA GLU A 74 -27.93 12.52 -3.72
C GLU A 74 -27.38 12.78 -5.12
N PHE A 75 -28.15 12.44 -6.15
CA PHE A 75 -27.97 13.08 -7.45
C PHE A 75 -28.44 14.52 -7.30
N ALA A 76 -27.61 15.35 -6.68
CA ALA A 76 -27.84 16.79 -6.65
C ALA A 76 -27.82 17.27 -8.10
N ALA A 77 -28.99 17.56 -8.65
CA ALA A 77 -29.11 18.31 -9.88
C ALA A 77 -28.35 19.63 -9.65
N LYS A 78 -27.20 19.79 -10.31
CA LYS A 78 -26.37 21.00 -10.18
C LYS A 78 -27.25 22.21 -10.49
N PRO A 79 -27.48 23.15 -9.55
CA PRO A 79 -28.15 24.39 -9.90
C PRO A 79 -27.23 25.13 -10.88
N ALA A 80 -27.77 25.44 -12.06
CA ALA A 80 -27.09 26.25 -13.07
C ALA A 80 -26.90 27.69 -12.53
N ARG A 81 -25.90 27.89 -11.68
CA ARG A 81 -25.49 29.21 -11.20
C ARG A 81 -24.87 29.96 -12.39
N ARG A 82 -25.64 30.88 -12.97
CA ARG A 82 -25.13 31.90 -13.89
C ARG A 82 -24.19 32.83 -13.12
N TRP A 83 -22.89 32.56 -13.21
CA TRP A 83 -21.85 33.49 -12.79
C TRP A 83 -21.78 34.65 -13.78
N ARG A 84 -22.51 35.73 -13.49
CA ARG A 84 -22.18 37.07 -14.00
C ARG A 84 -21.76 37.89 -12.79
N GLY A 85 -20.48 38.29 -12.73
CA GLY A 85 -20.04 39.36 -11.82
C GLY A 85 -18.92 39.08 -10.82
N ALA A 86 -18.04 38.08 -11.01
CA ALA A 86 -16.90 37.86 -10.12
C ALA A 86 -15.54 38.00 -10.85
N ALA A 87 -15.34 39.11 -11.56
CA ALA A 87 -14.07 39.40 -12.23
C ALA A 87 -12.92 39.92 -11.32
N PRO A 88 -13.14 40.55 -10.14
CA PRO A 88 -11.99 41.05 -9.37
C PRO A 88 -11.47 40.11 -8.25
N LEU A 89 -12.13 38.98 -7.96
CA LEU A 89 -11.66 38.06 -6.89
C LEU A 89 -10.77 36.90 -7.38
N ALA A 90 -10.60 36.74 -8.71
CA ALA A 90 -9.77 35.68 -9.27
C ALA A 90 -8.27 35.88 -8.98
N ALA A 91 -7.79 37.14 -8.90
CA ALA A 91 -6.38 37.41 -8.66
C ALA A 91 -5.91 36.99 -7.27
N ALA A 92 -6.73 37.22 -6.22
CA ALA A 92 -6.39 36.83 -4.86
C ALA A 92 -6.39 35.30 -4.67
N ALA A 93 -7.33 34.59 -5.30
CA ALA A 93 -7.40 33.14 -5.23
C ALA A 93 -6.19 32.47 -5.93
N VAL A 94 -5.72 33.03 -7.04
CA VAL A 94 -4.50 32.55 -7.73
C VAL A 94 -3.26 32.77 -6.87
N LEU A 95 -3.15 33.88 -6.14
CA LEU A 95 -2.01 34.11 -5.23
C LEU A 95 -2.02 33.16 -4.02
N VAL A 96 -3.19 32.85 -3.45
CA VAL A 96 -3.30 31.87 -2.36
C VAL A 96 -2.99 30.45 -2.85
N LEU A 97 -3.46 30.07 -4.04
CA LEU A 97 -3.13 28.78 -4.65
C LEU A 97 -1.64 28.68 -5.03
N ALA A 98 -1.03 29.77 -5.53
CA ALA A 98 0.40 29.81 -5.82
C ALA A 98 1.25 29.73 -4.54
N ALA A 99 0.84 30.41 -3.46
CA ALA A 99 1.51 30.31 -2.17
C ALA A 99 1.37 28.91 -1.55
N ALA A 100 0.20 28.27 -1.67
CA ALA A 100 -0.01 26.90 -1.22
C ALA A 100 0.77 25.87 -2.06
N ALA A 101 0.87 26.07 -3.38
CA ALA A 101 1.68 25.23 -4.26
C ALA A 101 3.19 25.37 -3.99
N ALA A 102 3.66 26.58 -3.65
CA ALA A 102 5.04 26.81 -3.21
C ALA A 102 5.35 26.12 -1.87
N LEU A 103 4.40 26.11 -0.94
CA LEU A 103 4.53 25.38 0.34
C LEU A 103 4.45 23.85 0.16
N ALA A 104 3.80 23.36 -0.89
CA ALA A 104 3.62 21.93 -1.18
C ALA A 104 4.64 21.35 -2.18
N ASN A 105 5.63 22.13 -2.60
CA ASN A 105 6.66 21.72 -3.57
C ASN A 105 6.05 21.11 -4.86
N LEU A 106 4.99 21.74 -5.38
CA LEU A 106 4.22 21.27 -6.53
C LEU A 106 4.63 22.08 -7.78
N GLU A 107 5.44 21.49 -8.67
CA GLU A 107 5.83 22.08 -9.95
C GLU A 107 4.92 21.54 -11.06
N VAL A 108 4.10 22.40 -11.66
CA VAL A 108 3.28 22.06 -12.82
C VAL A 108 3.86 22.77 -14.04
N ARG A 109 4.42 22.02 -14.99
CA ARG A 109 4.87 22.54 -16.28
C ARG A 109 3.91 22.08 -17.37
N VAL A 110 3.51 23.02 -18.23
CA VAL A 110 2.68 22.74 -19.40
C VAL A 110 3.52 23.03 -20.62
N ASP A 111 4.01 21.98 -21.27
CA ASP A 111 4.80 22.07 -22.50
C ASP A 111 3.95 21.57 -23.68
N ALA A 112 4.43 21.82 -24.92
CA ALA A 112 3.71 21.43 -26.14
C ALA A 112 3.46 19.91 -26.23
N ASP A 113 4.26 19.12 -25.52
CA ASP A 113 4.17 17.65 -25.46
C ASP A 113 3.31 17.14 -24.29
N GLY A 114 2.72 18.02 -23.46
CA GLY A 114 1.77 17.65 -22.42
C GLY A 114 1.94 18.35 -21.06
N LEU A 115 1.03 18.03 -20.14
CA LEU A 115 1.01 18.54 -18.76
C LEU A 115 1.88 17.64 -17.87
N THR A 116 3.01 18.16 -17.38
CA THR A 116 3.82 17.47 -16.38
C THR A 116 3.60 18.08 -15.00
N VAL A 117 3.10 17.26 -14.06
CA VAL A 117 2.91 17.64 -12.65
C VAL A 117 3.96 16.90 -11.83
N LYS A 118 4.96 17.63 -11.32
CA LYS A 118 5.95 17.16 -10.35
C LYS A 118 5.51 17.54 -8.94
N THR A 119 5.17 16.56 -8.12
CA THR A 119 4.91 16.77 -6.69
C THR A 119 6.15 16.33 -5.91
N GLY A 120 6.92 17.29 -5.40
CA GLY A 120 8.24 17.07 -4.79
C GLY A 120 8.21 16.44 -3.40
N TRP A 121 7.70 15.21 -3.28
CA TRP A 121 7.87 14.39 -2.07
C TRP A 121 8.73 13.13 -2.26
N SER A 122 9.53 13.09 -3.31
CA SER A 122 10.52 12.04 -3.52
C SER A 122 11.81 12.60 -4.09
N ASP A 123 12.50 13.49 -3.37
CA ASP A 123 13.95 13.67 -3.58
C ASP A 123 14.69 14.34 -2.41
N SER A 124 14.44 13.88 -1.18
CA SER A 124 15.33 14.18 -0.05
C SER A 124 15.71 12.94 0.75
N ARG A 125 15.39 11.76 0.22
CA ARG A 125 15.80 10.49 0.83
C ARG A 125 16.96 9.82 0.12
N GLU A 126 17.31 10.16 -1.11
CA GLU A 126 18.45 9.54 -1.80
C GLU A 126 19.79 10.22 -1.48
N ASP A 127 19.86 11.56 -1.42
CA ASP A 127 21.10 12.25 -1.02
C ASP A 127 21.42 12.14 0.49
N THR A 128 20.38 12.01 1.34
CA THR A 128 20.57 11.78 2.78
C THR A 128 20.78 10.30 3.10
N ALA A 129 20.21 9.35 2.32
CA ALA A 129 20.50 7.93 2.51
C ALA A 129 21.93 7.57 2.09
N GLN A 130 22.50 8.20 1.07
CA GLN A 130 23.89 7.92 0.66
C GLN A 130 24.91 8.54 1.62
N SER A 131 24.63 9.73 2.17
CA SER A 131 25.47 10.36 3.21
C SER A 131 25.28 9.76 4.60
N ALA A 132 24.09 9.22 4.92
CA ALA A 132 23.85 8.48 6.17
C ALA A 132 24.32 7.01 6.08
N SER A 133 24.28 6.37 4.90
CA SER A 133 24.82 5.01 4.71
C SER A 133 26.35 4.99 4.70
N ALA A 134 27.00 6.09 4.30
CA ALA A 134 28.45 6.25 4.44
C ALA A 134 28.88 6.46 5.90
N ARG A 135 28.11 7.20 6.71
CA ARG A 135 28.39 7.41 8.16
C ARG A 135 27.90 6.27 9.06
N ALA A 136 26.83 5.57 8.69
CA ALA A 136 26.35 4.37 9.41
C ALA A 136 27.19 3.11 9.13
N SER A 137 28.10 3.16 8.14
CA SER A 137 29.08 2.09 7.91
C SER A 137 30.31 2.21 8.85
N GLU A 138 30.52 3.36 9.50
CA GLU A 138 31.60 3.55 10.48
C GLU A 138 31.13 3.43 11.94
N GLU A 139 29.84 3.66 12.23
CA GLU A 139 29.24 3.36 13.55
C GLU A 139 28.47 2.03 13.51
N GLY A 140 29.21 0.93 13.31
CA GLY A 140 28.74 -0.44 13.43
C GLY A 140 28.42 -0.83 14.87
N GLY A 141 27.45 -0.17 15.49
CA GLY A 141 26.75 -0.70 16.66
C GLY A 141 25.92 -1.89 16.21
N THR A 142 26.44 -3.10 16.41
CA THR A 142 25.75 -4.36 16.16
C THR A 142 24.43 -4.39 16.92
N ALA A 143 23.33 -4.08 16.22
CA ALA A 143 22.01 -4.25 16.77
C ALA A 143 21.87 -5.70 17.32
N PRO A 144 21.43 -5.89 18.58
CA PRO A 144 21.59 -7.14 19.31
C PRO A 144 20.97 -8.36 18.60
N TRP A 145 19.88 -8.15 17.86
CA TRP A 145 19.20 -9.17 17.06
C TRP A 145 20.08 -9.81 15.95
N ARG A 146 21.14 -9.14 15.49
CA ARG A 146 22.06 -9.70 14.48
C ARG A 146 22.95 -10.79 15.06
N ALA A 147 23.33 -10.68 16.34
CA ALA A 147 24.07 -11.72 17.03
C ALA A 147 23.19 -12.96 17.24
N ASP A 148 21.92 -12.75 17.64
CA ASP A 148 20.95 -13.83 17.81
C ASP A 148 20.69 -14.58 16.50
N LEU A 149 20.58 -13.85 15.39
CA LEU A 149 20.36 -14.44 14.06
C LEU A 149 21.58 -15.24 13.56
N ALA A 150 22.79 -14.77 13.84
CA ALA A 150 24.02 -15.51 13.53
C ALA A 150 24.12 -16.79 14.36
N THR A 151 23.75 -16.73 15.64
CA THR A 151 23.76 -17.88 16.56
C THR A 151 22.75 -18.94 16.11
N PHE A 152 21.54 -18.51 15.75
CA PHE A 152 20.49 -19.38 15.23
C PHE A 152 20.89 -20.07 13.90
N LYS A 153 21.52 -19.33 12.98
CA LYS A 153 22.02 -19.88 11.71
C LYS A 153 23.03 -21.03 11.94
N GLU A 154 23.88 -20.88 12.94
CA GLU A 154 24.93 -21.85 13.26
C GLU A 154 24.43 -23.04 14.08
N GLU A 155 23.32 -22.89 14.79
CA GLU A 155 22.56 -23.99 15.39
C GLU A 155 21.86 -24.82 14.29
N LEU A 156 21.20 -24.15 13.34
CA LEU A 156 20.53 -24.79 12.20
C LEU A 156 21.51 -25.60 11.33
N ARG A 157 22.70 -25.04 11.04
CA ARG A 157 23.76 -25.77 10.32
C ARG A 157 24.23 -27.00 11.08
N ARG A 158 24.29 -26.94 12.41
CA ARG A 158 24.69 -28.07 13.25
C ARG A 158 23.62 -29.16 13.25
N GLU A 159 22.35 -28.81 13.36
CA GLU A 159 21.25 -29.79 13.28
C GLU A 159 21.19 -30.45 11.90
N LEU A 160 21.37 -29.68 10.82
CA LEU A 160 21.41 -30.22 9.46
C LEU A 160 22.61 -31.15 9.24
N ALA A 161 23.77 -30.84 9.85
CA ALA A 161 24.96 -31.70 9.80
C ALA A 161 24.86 -32.93 10.72
N ALA A 162 24.03 -32.87 11.77
CA ALA A 162 23.81 -33.96 12.72
C ALA A 162 22.65 -34.90 12.33
N GLY A 163 21.88 -34.59 11.28
CA GLY A 163 20.88 -35.48 10.66
C GLY A 163 21.52 -36.68 9.92
N PRO A 164 20.81 -37.81 9.77
CA PRO A 164 21.36 -39.14 10.00
C PRO A 164 22.35 -39.61 8.93
N VAL A 165 23.65 -39.47 9.24
CA VAL A 165 24.70 -40.31 8.67
C VAL A 165 24.83 -41.57 9.54
N SER A 166 23.83 -42.45 9.43
CA SER A 166 23.87 -43.78 10.04
C SER A 166 23.27 -44.79 9.08
N ALA A 167 23.93 -44.98 7.93
CA ALA A 167 23.72 -46.15 7.08
C ALA A 167 24.88 -46.35 6.07
N THR A 168 26.14 -46.23 6.51
CA THR A 168 27.25 -46.77 5.70
C THR A 168 28.26 -47.46 6.59
N SER A 169 27.88 -48.66 7.04
CA SER A 169 28.87 -49.66 7.39
C SER A 169 28.36 -51.05 7.06
N ARG A 170 29.07 -51.65 6.09
CA ARG A 170 29.36 -53.08 5.91
C ARG A 170 28.57 -53.81 4.81
N SER A 171 29.12 -53.72 3.60
CA SER A 171 28.89 -54.69 2.52
C SER A 171 29.70 -55.97 2.77
N ALA A 172 29.01 -57.11 2.86
CA ALA A 172 29.45 -58.41 2.33
C ALA A 172 28.18 -59.19 1.91
N PRO A 173 28.14 -59.84 0.74
CA PRO A 173 26.89 -60.36 0.19
C PRO A 173 26.58 -61.74 0.75
N SER A 174 25.32 -61.95 1.14
CA SER A 174 24.75 -63.29 1.33
C SER A 174 23.33 -63.28 0.78
N ALA A 175 23.09 -64.13 -0.20
CA ALA A 175 21.84 -64.23 -0.92
C ALA A 175 20.70 -64.73 -0.01
N SER A 176 20.04 -63.79 0.68
CA SER A 176 18.66 -63.92 1.21
C SER A 176 17.97 -62.55 1.44
N ALA A 177 18.58 -61.45 1.01
CA ALA A 177 18.16 -60.08 1.33
C ALA A 177 17.11 -59.47 0.37
N ARG A 178 16.16 -60.26 -0.15
CA ARG A 178 15.08 -59.72 -1.01
C ARG A 178 13.76 -59.46 -0.27
N SER A 179 13.61 -59.98 0.96
CA SER A 179 12.45 -59.69 1.83
C SER A 179 12.70 -58.55 2.81
N THR A 180 13.94 -58.33 3.28
CA THR A 180 14.23 -57.31 4.31
C THR A 180 14.31 -55.88 3.76
N VAL A 181 14.69 -55.71 2.48
CA VAL A 181 14.78 -54.37 1.85
C VAL A 181 13.41 -53.72 1.72
N ASN A 182 12.36 -54.52 1.47
CA ASN A 182 10.98 -54.00 1.40
C ASN A 182 10.45 -53.60 2.80
N ASP A 183 10.85 -54.31 3.86
CA ASP A 183 10.46 -53.99 5.23
C ASP A 183 11.18 -52.74 5.77
N GLU A 184 12.45 -52.55 5.40
CA GLU A 184 13.26 -51.39 5.79
C GLU A 184 12.79 -50.12 5.06
N GLN A 185 12.46 -50.23 3.78
CA GLN A 185 11.84 -49.15 3.00
C GLN A 185 10.46 -48.77 3.56
N ALA A 186 9.62 -49.77 3.89
CA ALA A 186 8.32 -49.53 4.51
C ALA A 186 8.41 -48.90 5.92
N ALA A 187 9.47 -49.19 6.67
CA ALA A 187 9.74 -48.54 7.96
C ALA A 187 10.16 -47.07 7.78
N ALA A 188 11.00 -46.77 6.78
CA ALA A 188 11.40 -45.40 6.44
C ALA A 188 10.20 -44.56 5.97
N ASP A 189 9.31 -45.11 5.15
CA ASP A 189 8.10 -44.42 4.68
C ASP A 189 7.13 -44.12 5.83
N ARG A 190 6.97 -45.04 6.80
CA ARG A 190 6.17 -44.80 8.00
C ARG A 190 6.77 -43.70 8.88
N ALA A 191 8.09 -43.71 9.10
CA ALA A 191 8.77 -42.65 9.85
C ALA A 191 8.61 -41.27 9.17
N SER A 192 8.68 -41.24 7.84
CA SER A 192 8.44 -40.05 7.02
C SER A 192 7.01 -39.53 7.17
N ALA A 193 6.02 -40.44 7.13
CA ALA A 193 4.61 -40.10 7.32
C ALA A 193 4.33 -39.54 8.73
N ASP A 194 4.99 -40.09 9.75
CA ASP A 194 4.87 -39.60 11.14
C ASP A 194 5.52 -38.24 11.33
N LEU A 195 6.67 -37.98 10.68
CA LEU A 195 7.29 -36.64 10.63
C LEU A 195 6.33 -35.61 10.02
N LEU A 196 5.76 -35.91 8.84
CA LEU A 196 4.81 -35.01 8.17
C LEU A 196 3.57 -34.75 9.04
N ARG A 197 3.08 -35.77 9.76
CA ARG A 197 1.96 -35.60 10.70
C ARG A 197 2.34 -34.65 11.84
N ARG A 198 3.55 -34.77 12.40
CA ARG A 198 4.04 -33.87 13.46
C ARG A 198 4.24 -32.44 12.96
N VAL A 199 4.82 -32.27 11.77
CA VAL A 199 5.00 -30.94 11.15
C VAL A 199 3.65 -30.27 10.92
N ARG A 200 2.64 -30.98 10.41
CA ARG A 200 1.28 -30.43 10.25
C ARG A 200 0.68 -29.97 11.58
N VAL A 201 0.82 -30.76 12.65
CA VAL A 201 0.35 -30.38 13.99
C VAL A 201 1.08 -29.15 14.52
N LEU A 202 2.38 -29.01 14.25
CA LEU A 202 3.15 -27.83 14.64
C LEU A 202 2.73 -26.58 13.85
N ILE A 203 2.47 -26.72 12.54
CA ILE A 203 1.98 -25.64 11.68
C ILE A 203 0.62 -25.16 12.17
N ASP A 204 -0.34 -26.06 12.38
CA ASP A 204 -1.69 -25.75 12.86
C ASP A 204 -1.66 -25.01 14.22
N ARG A 205 -0.80 -25.47 15.14
CA ARG A 205 -0.55 -24.79 16.42
C ARG A 205 0.15 -23.43 16.27
N SER A 206 0.98 -23.26 15.24
CA SER A 206 1.63 -21.97 14.96
C SER A 206 0.65 -20.98 14.34
N GLU A 207 -0.20 -21.45 13.43
CA GLU A 207 -1.21 -20.64 12.77
C GLU A 207 -2.27 -20.18 13.76
N THR A 208 -2.74 -21.09 14.64
CA THR A 208 -3.67 -20.73 15.72
C THR A 208 -3.09 -19.61 16.61
N ARG A 209 -1.82 -19.72 17.01
CA ARG A 209 -1.14 -18.67 17.81
C ARG A 209 -0.99 -17.36 17.04
N GLN A 210 -0.69 -17.42 15.74
CA GLN A 210 -0.61 -16.22 14.90
C GLN A 210 -1.98 -15.55 14.72
N GLN A 211 -3.04 -16.33 14.56
CA GLN A 211 -4.41 -15.83 14.45
C GLN A 211 -4.87 -15.16 15.74
N GLU A 212 -4.58 -15.76 16.91
CA GLU A 212 -4.88 -15.16 18.22
C GLU A 212 -4.12 -13.84 18.44
N GLN A 213 -2.83 -13.81 18.09
CA GLN A 213 -2.03 -12.58 18.19
C GLN A 213 -2.53 -11.48 17.25
N LEU A 214 -2.88 -11.82 16.01
CA LEU A 214 -3.42 -10.86 15.05
C LEU A 214 -4.78 -10.32 15.53
N ALA A 215 -5.66 -11.18 16.04
CA ALA A 215 -6.95 -10.77 16.59
C ALA A 215 -6.78 -9.80 17.78
N ALA A 216 -5.83 -10.09 18.68
CA ALA A 216 -5.50 -9.20 19.79
C ALA A 216 -5.00 -7.84 19.29
N GLN A 217 -4.07 -7.81 18.33
CA GLN A 217 -3.55 -6.56 17.76
C GLN A 217 -4.64 -5.74 17.05
N ILE A 218 -5.53 -6.38 16.29
CA ILE A 218 -6.65 -5.69 15.63
C ILE A 218 -7.59 -5.06 16.67
N SER A 219 -7.85 -5.76 17.78
CA SER A 219 -8.71 -5.23 18.85
C SER A 219 -8.11 -4.02 19.57
N ASP A 220 -6.79 -4.01 19.75
CA ASP A 220 -6.05 -2.90 20.34
C ASP A 220 -6.08 -1.66 19.42
N LEU A 221 -5.77 -1.86 18.13
CA LEU A 221 -5.85 -0.80 17.12
C LEU A 221 -7.27 -0.20 17.01
N ALA A 222 -8.30 -1.04 17.03
CA ALA A 222 -9.68 -0.59 16.99
C ALA A 222 -10.03 0.30 18.20
N THR A 223 -9.52 -0.05 19.38
CA THR A 223 -9.70 0.73 20.61
C THR A 223 -8.99 2.08 20.50
N GLN A 224 -7.77 2.10 19.98
CA GLN A 224 -7.00 3.33 19.77
C GLN A 224 -7.71 4.30 18.83
N PHE A 225 -8.25 3.82 17.69
CA PHE A 225 -9.03 4.65 16.77
C PHE A 225 -10.30 5.23 17.40
N GLN A 226 -10.96 4.47 18.29
CA GLN A 226 -12.13 4.98 18.99
C GLN A 226 -11.78 6.09 19.98
N ILE A 227 -10.65 5.99 20.67
CA ILE A 227 -10.15 7.04 21.57
C ILE A 227 -9.84 8.30 20.77
N GLN A 228 -9.07 8.17 19.68
CA GLN A 228 -8.70 9.31 18.84
C GLN A 228 -9.93 10.00 18.23
N ARG A 229 -10.91 9.23 17.74
CA ARG A 229 -12.16 9.81 17.24
C ARG A 229 -12.91 10.60 18.31
N ARG A 230 -12.92 10.14 19.57
CA ARG A 230 -13.59 10.87 20.67
C ARG A 230 -12.87 12.18 20.95
N GLU A 231 -11.54 12.18 20.97
CA GLU A 231 -10.74 13.39 21.14
C GLU A 231 -10.97 14.38 20.00
N ASP A 232 -10.97 13.89 18.76
CA ASP A 232 -11.25 14.71 17.58
C ASP A 232 -12.64 15.34 17.62
N LEU A 233 -13.67 14.59 18.02
CA LEU A 233 -15.02 15.12 18.15
C LEU A 233 -15.12 16.21 19.23
N VAL A 234 -14.42 16.05 20.35
CA VAL A 234 -14.34 17.09 21.39
C VAL A 234 -13.64 18.34 20.84
N TYR A 235 -12.53 18.18 20.11
CA TYR A 235 -11.81 19.28 19.48
C TYR A 235 -12.66 20.03 18.45
N ILE A 236 -13.38 19.31 17.58
CA ILE A 236 -14.28 19.89 16.58
C ILE A 236 -15.42 20.66 17.27
N THR A 237 -16.03 20.08 18.31
CA THR A 237 -17.12 20.75 19.05
C THR A 237 -16.63 22.03 19.71
N GLN A 238 -15.43 22.02 20.31
CA GLN A 238 -14.84 23.19 20.94
C GLN A 238 -14.40 24.26 19.92
N SER A 239 -13.94 23.84 18.74
CA SER A 239 -13.55 24.78 17.67
C SER A 239 -14.78 25.45 17.03
N LEU A 240 -15.87 24.70 16.81
CA LEU A 240 -17.15 25.26 16.36
C LEU A 240 -17.72 26.27 17.36
N GLY A 241 -17.71 25.94 18.66
CA GLY A 241 -18.16 26.90 19.68
C GLY A 241 -17.33 28.20 19.71
N ARG A 242 -16.01 28.13 19.43
CA ARG A 242 -15.17 29.32 19.28
C ARG A 242 -15.54 30.14 18.05
N LEU A 243 -15.83 29.51 16.91
CA LEU A 243 -16.24 30.20 15.69
C LEU A 243 -17.60 30.89 15.84
N GLU A 244 -18.57 30.23 16.48
CA GLU A 244 -19.88 30.84 16.78
C GLU A 244 -19.74 32.05 17.70
N SER A 245 -18.88 31.97 18.72
CA SER A 245 -18.65 33.11 19.63
C SER A 245 -18.05 34.31 18.89
N ARG A 246 -17.15 34.08 17.93
CA ARG A 246 -16.52 35.13 17.11
C ARG A 246 -17.51 35.75 16.13
N GLN A 247 -18.32 34.94 15.43
CA GLN A 247 -19.37 35.45 14.55
C GLN A 247 -20.41 36.29 15.31
N GLY A 248 -20.75 35.89 16.54
CA GLY A 248 -21.65 36.66 17.39
C GLY A 248 -21.12 38.04 17.79
N VAL A 249 -19.79 38.19 17.92
CA VAL A 249 -19.15 39.50 18.18
C VAL A 249 -19.12 40.35 16.91
N ASP A 250 -18.73 39.77 15.77
CA ASP A 250 -18.66 40.49 14.50
C ASP A 250 -20.04 40.99 14.05
N GLN A 251 -21.10 40.19 14.25
CA GLN A 251 -22.45 40.58 13.89
C GLN A 251 -23.01 41.69 14.80
N ARG A 252 -22.60 41.74 16.08
CA ARG A 252 -22.90 42.87 16.98
C ARG A 252 -22.15 44.12 16.55
N MET A 253 -20.88 44.02 16.16
CA MET A 253 -20.13 45.18 15.64
C MET A 253 -20.76 45.74 14.37
N LEU A 254 -21.15 44.88 13.42
CA LEU A 254 -21.86 45.28 12.20
C LEU A 254 -23.18 46.00 12.51
N ASN A 255 -24.02 45.46 13.40
CA ASN A 255 -25.26 46.13 13.81
C ASN A 255 -24.99 47.49 14.50
N ASN A 256 -23.94 47.59 15.29
CA ASN A 256 -23.59 48.85 15.96
C ASN A 256 -23.08 49.89 14.94
N PHE A 257 -22.29 49.47 13.95
CA PHE A 257 -21.84 50.34 12.85
C PHE A 257 -23.01 50.89 12.03
N VAL A 258 -23.95 50.03 11.62
CA VAL A 258 -25.17 50.46 10.91
C VAL A 258 -25.95 51.47 11.73
N ARG A 259 -26.09 51.24 13.05
CA ARG A 259 -26.82 52.15 13.94
C ARG A 259 -26.13 53.52 14.06
N VAL A 260 -24.81 53.55 14.22
CA VAL A 260 -24.04 54.81 14.32
C VAL A 260 -24.09 55.59 13.01
N VAL A 261 -23.94 54.92 11.86
CA VAL A 261 -24.02 55.58 10.54
C VAL A 261 -25.41 56.15 10.30
N SER A 262 -26.47 55.41 10.65
CA SER A 262 -27.85 55.90 10.52
C SER A 262 -28.17 57.10 11.41
N ALA A 263 -27.54 57.22 12.59
CA ALA A 263 -27.72 58.37 13.49
C ALA A 263 -26.99 59.63 13.00
N HIS A 264 -25.89 59.50 12.26
CA HIS A 264 -25.17 60.63 11.70
C HIS A 264 -25.82 61.21 10.43
N GLN A 265 -26.72 60.49 9.77
CA GLN A 265 -27.36 60.93 8.54
C GLN A 265 -28.65 61.74 8.75
N SER A 266 -29.10 61.90 10.01
CA SER A 266 -30.36 62.56 10.36
C SER A 266 -30.22 63.94 11.02
N VAL A 267 -29.07 64.60 10.89
CA VAL A 267 -28.88 65.98 11.39
C VAL A 267 -28.96 66.95 10.19
N PRO A 268 -30.02 67.78 10.09
CA PRO A 268 -30.22 68.76 9.01
C PRO A 268 -29.34 70.01 9.15
#